data_AF-A0A8T0D6U9-F1
#
_entry.id   AF-A0A8T0D6U9-F1
#
_cell.length_a   1.000
_cell.length_b   1.000
_cell.length_c   1.000
_cell.angle_alpha   90.00
_cell.angle_beta   90.00
_cell.angle_gamma   90.00
#
_symmetry.space_group_name_H-M   'P 1'
#
loop_
_entity.id
_entity.type
_entity.pdbx_description
1 polymer ?
#
loop_
_entity_poly.entity_id
_entity_poly.type
_entity_poly.pdbx_seq_one_letter_code
_entity_poly.pdbx_strand_id
1 'polypeptide(L)'
;VFFCCRLVYEKSIRAFVSYVQFYRKHECHLLLNLKDLDFGRLANGFGLLRLPRMPELVNANVSAFIPPKVDLSKLKYREKSVARQRELMQSMREVGKHKNFEKNKPWSKIKYTKLKKKSKFQEKLLQSASAPRSSVQPIVHNQPNNQLADSELHELNEDYRLLKRARKRKVCVLGSHQFEVLFSSLNFGSMISKRV
;
A
#
# COMPACT_ATOMS: atom_id res chain seq x y z
N VAL A 1 -15.86 18.43 22.95
CA VAL A 1 -14.44 18.43 22.50
C VAL A 1 -13.88 17.04 22.14
N PHE A 2 -14.60 15.94 22.39
CA PHE A 2 -14.11 14.57 22.16
C PHE A 2 -13.92 14.13 20.69
N PHE A 3 -14.44 14.88 19.72
CA PHE A 3 -14.49 14.45 18.31
C PHE A 3 -13.27 14.84 17.46
N CYS A 4 -12.35 15.67 17.98
CA CYS A 4 -11.26 16.24 17.19
C CYS A 4 -9.99 15.36 17.19
N CYS A 5 -10.14 14.07 16.89
CA CYS A 5 -8.99 13.20 16.71
C CYS A 5 -8.41 13.39 15.30
N ARG A 6 -7.09 13.61 15.20
CA ARG A 6 -6.38 13.80 13.92
C ARG A 6 -6.69 12.72 12.87
N LEU A 7 -6.88 11.48 13.31
CA LEU A 7 -7.22 10.34 12.45
C LEU A 7 -8.61 10.49 11.78
N VAL A 8 -9.61 10.96 12.53
CA VAL A 8 -10.98 11.13 12.01
C VAL A 8 -10.98 12.24 10.97
N TYR A 9 -10.25 13.33 11.21
CA TYR A 9 -10.08 14.41 10.26
C TYR A 9 -9.37 13.97 8.96
N GLU A 10 -8.30 13.18 9.05
CA GLU A 10 -7.65 12.65 7.85
C GLU A 10 -8.57 11.72 7.03
N LYS A 11 -9.41 10.95 7.72
CA LYS A 11 -10.41 10.10 7.09
C LYS A 11 -11.51 10.92 6.42
N SER A 12 -11.98 12.01 7.05
CA SER A 12 -13.00 12.87 6.45
C SER A 12 -12.50 13.58 5.20
N ILE A 13 -11.24 14.06 5.18
CA ILE A 13 -10.60 14.57 3.95
C ILE A 13 -10.64 13.51 2.85
N ARG A 14 -10.23 12.28 3.15
CA ARG A 14 -10.20 11.20 2.16
C ARG A 14 -11.60 10.88 1.63
N ALA A 15 -12.59 10.79 2.52
CA ALA A 15 -13.98 10.52 2.17
C ALA A 15 -14.57 11.59 1.26
N PHE A 16 -14.32 12.87 1.58
CA PHE A 16 -14.74 14.01 0.77
C PHE A 16 -14.14 13.95 -0.64
N VAL A 17 -12.83 13.72 -0.75
CA VAL A 17 -12.15 13.62 -2.05
C VAL A 17 -12.70 12.47 -2.89
N SER A 18 -12.92 11.30 -2.28
CA SER A 18 -13.50 10.15 -3.00
C SER A 18 -14.93 10.39 -3.45
N TYR A 19 -15.73 11.07 -2.62
CA TYR A 19 -17.09 11.44 -2.97
C TYR A 19 -17.08 12.34 -4.21
N VAL A 20 -16.34 13.45 -4.17
CA VAL A 20 -16.26 14.40 -5.28
C VAL A 20 -15.73 13.75 -6.58
N GLN A 21 -14.71 12.89 -6.48
CA GLN A 21 -14.19 12.13 -7.63
C GLN A 21 -15.19 11.12 -8.20
N PHE A 22 -16.05 10.54 -7.36
CA PHE A 22 -17.10 9.64 -7.82
C PHE A 22 -18.10 10.38 -8.70
N TYR A 23 -18.55 11.58 -8.28
CA TYR A 23 -19.43 12.42 -9.11
C TYR A 23 -18.78 12.83 -10.43
N ARG A 24 -17.45 12.98 -10.48
CA ARG A 24 -16.72 13.27 -11.73
C ARG A 24 -16.69 12.11 -12.71
N LYS A 25 -16.63 10.88 -12.22
CA LYS A 25 -16.53 9.68 -13.08
C LYS A 25 -17.87 9.11 -13.49
N HIS A 26 -18.96 9.56 -12.85
CA HIS A 26 -20.29 9.06 -13.17
C HIS A 26 -20.81 9.66 -14.48
N GLU A 27 -21.29 8.79 -15.37
CA GLU A 27 -21.88 9.12 -16.68
C GLU A 27 -23.26 9.81 -16.57
N CYS A 28 -23.78 10.00 -15.35
CA CYS A 28 -25.09 10.58 -15.11
C CYS A 28 -25.02 12.11 -14.95
N HIS A 29 -24.69 12.82 -16.02
CA HIS A 29 -24.60 14.29 -16.01
C HIS A 29 -25.95 14.98 -15.78
N LEU A 30 -27.07 14.35 -16.17
CA LEU A 30 -28.41 14.96 -16.08
C LEU A 30 -28.93 15.12 -14.64
N LEU A 31 -28.60 14.17 -13.76
CA LEU A 31 -29.09 14.14 -12.37
C LEU A 31 -28.09 14.78 -11.40
N LEU A 32 -26.80 14.81 -11.76
CA LEU A 32 -25.71 15.15 -10.87
C LEU A 32 -24.78 16.17 -11.51
N ASN A 33 -25.24 17.42 -11.56
CA ASN A 33 -24.42 18.54 -12.01
C ASN A 33 -23.38 18.90 -10.95
N LEU A 34 -22.10 18.67 -11.26
CA LEU A 34 -20.97 19.10 -10.43
C LEU A 34 -20.89 20.63 -10.26
N LYS A 35 -21.46 21.39 -11.21
CA LYS A 35 -21.49 22.85 -11.18
C LYS A 35 -22.47 23.40 -10.13
N ASP A 36 -23.57 22.69 -9.93
CA ASP A 36 -24.65 23.09 -9.02
C ASP A 36 -24.45 22.51 -7.61
N LEU A 37 -23.44 21.65 -7.43
CA LEU A 37 -23.12 21.07 -6.15
C LEU A 37 -22.40 22.09 -5.25
N ASP A 38 -23.00 22.42 -4.11
CA ASP A 38 -22.41 23.29 -3.11
C ASP A 38 -21.36 22.52 -2.27
N PHE A 39 -20.10 22.67 -2.65
CA PHE A 39 -18.97 22.03 -1.96
C PHE A 39 -18.76 22.60 -0.55
N GLY A 40 -19.21 23.82 -0.28
CA GLY A 40 -19.10 24.43 1.04
C GLY A 40 -19.99 23.73 2.07
N ARG A 41 -21.26 23.52 1.75
CA ARG A 41 -22.18 22.74 2.60
C ARG A 41 -21.74 21.30 2.77
N LEU A 42 -21.28 20.68 1.68
CA LEU A 42 -20.77 19.32 1.72
C LEU A 42 -19.56 19.21 2.67
N ALA A 43 -18.62 20.13 2.58
CA ALA A 43 -17.45 20.17 3.45
C ALA A 43 -17.81 20.34 4.93
N ASN A 44 -18.84 21.13 5.23
CA ASN A 44 -19.37 21.26 6.59
C ASN A 44 -19.97 19.93 7.08
N GLY A 45 -20.71 19.22 6.24
CA GLY A 45 -21.29 17.89 6.56
C GLY A 45 -20.24 16.81 6.83
N PHE A 46 -19.12 16.84 6.12
CA PHE A 46 -17.97 15.96 6.40
C PHE A 46 -17.11 16.43 7.59
N GLY A 47 -17.42 17.58 8.20
CA GLY A 47 -16.67 18.13 9.34
C GLY A 47 -15.24 18.51 8.98
N LEU A 48 -15.02 19.08 7.79
CA LEU A 48 -13.70 19.54 7.37
C LEU A 48 -13.31 20.83 8.09
N LEU A 49 -12.10 20.83 8.68
CA LEU A 49 -11.49 22.04 9.26
C LEU A 49 -10.89 22.94 8.16
N ARG A 50 -10.36 22.32 7.10
CA ARG A 50 -9.82 23.00 5.93
C ARG A 50 -10.19 22.23 4.66
N LEU A 51 -10.55 22.97 3.62
CA LEU A 51 -10.82 22.39 2.31
C LEU A 51 -9.53 21.80 1.68
N PRO A 52 -9.59 20.58 1.13
CA PRO A 52 -8.48 20.01 0.37
C PRO A 52 -8.30 20.75 -0.96
N ARG A 53 -7.06 20.94 -1.40
CA ARG A 53 -6.76 21.57 -2.68
C ARG A 53 -6.91 20.54 -3.81
N MET A 54 -8.03 20.59 -4.54
CA MET A 54 -8.33 19.73 -5.69
C MET A 54 -8.61 20.57 -6.94
N PRO A 55 -8.28 20.08 -8.15
CA PRO A 55 -8.54 20.83 -9.40
C PRO A 55 -10.03 21.13 -9.63
N GLU A 56 -10.92 20.32 -9.05
CA GLU A 56 -12.38 20.48 -9.14
C GLU A 56 -12.91 21.58 -8.22
N LEU A 57 -12.21 21.87 -7.12
CA LEU A 57 -12.62 22.92 -6.15
C LEU A 57 -12.19 24.32 -6.58
N VAL A 58 -11.30 24.45 -7.57
CA VAL A 58 -10.73 25.75 -7.98
C VAL A 58 -11.78 26.67 -8.60
N ASN A 59 -12.74 26.09 -9.33
CA ASN A 59 -13.77 26.84 -10.06
C ASN A 59 -15.17 26.64 -9.46
N ALA A 60 -15.26 26.12 -8.25
CA ALA A 60 -16.50 25.65 -7.65
C ALA A 60 -17.04 26.56 -6.55
N ASN A 61 -18.33 26.44 -6.26
CA ASN A 61 -19.00 27.20 -5.21
C ASN A 61 -18.56 26.72 -3.82
N VAL A 62 -17.68 27.50 -3.17
CA VAL A 62 -17.19 27.28 -1.80
C VAL A 62 -17.69 28.33 -0.80
N SER A 63 -18.61 29.20 -1.21
CA SER A 63 -19.10 30.32 -0.40
C SER A 63 -19.76 29.91 0.92
N ALA A 64 -20.33 28.71 1.00
CA ALA A 64 -21.03 28.23 2.20
C ALA A 64 -20.10 27.53 3.22
N PHE A 65 -18.79 27.45 2.96
CA PHE A 65 -17.84 26.85 3.89
C PHE A 65 -17.51 27.83 5.02
N ILE A 66 -17.75 27.42 6.26
CA ILE A 66 -17.43 28.23 7.44
C ILE A 66 -16.20 27.59 8.11
N PRO A 67 -14.98 28.11 7.89
CA PRO A 67 -13.78 27.52 8.47
C PRO A 67 -13.79 27.68 10.00
N PRO A 68 -13.81 26.58 10.78
CA PRO A 68 -13.68 26.68 12.22
C PRO A 68 -12.26 27.12 12.60
N LYS A 69 -12.13 28.01 13.59
CA LYS A 69 -10.84 28.50 14.11
C LYS A 69 -10.14 27.44 14.96
N VAL A 70 -9.65 26.38 14.33
CA VAL A 70 -8.98 25.25 14.98
C VAL A 70 -7.61 25.00 14.36
N ASP A 71 -6.57 25.00 15.19
CA ASP A 71 -5.19 24.77 14.74
C ASP A 71 -4.93 23.29 14.46
N LEU A 72 -4.70 22.95 13.19
CA LEU A 72 -4.42 21.58 12.73
C LEU A 72 -3.15 20.98 13.38
N SER A 73 -2.18 21.81 13.73
CA SER A 73 -0.91 21.39 14.34
C SER A 73 -1.07 20.90 15.78
N LYS A 74 -2.12 21.33 16.49
CA LYS A 74 -2.39 20.94 17.88
C LYS A 74 -3.11 19.60 17.99
N LEU A 75 -3.60 19.06 16.87
CA LEU A 75 -4.37 17.81 16.84
C LEU A 75 -3.48 16.60 17.03
N LYS A 76 -3.60 15.95 18.20
CA LYS A 76 -2.90 14.70 18.52
C LYS A 76 -3.71 13.49 18.07
N TYR A 77 -3.02 12.39 17.77
CA TYR A 77 -3.66 11.09 17.64
C TYR A 77 -4.06 10.58 19.02
N ARG A 78 -5.28 10.05 19.15
CA ARG A 78 -5.74 9.41 20.38
C ARG A 78 -4.95 8.14 20.69
N GLU A 79 -4.57 7.39 19.66
CA GLU A 79 -3.88 6.11 19.78
C GLU A 79 -2.41 6.20 19.39
N LYS A 80 -1.52 5.69 20.24
CA LYS A 80 -0.05 5.74 20.05
C LYS A 80 0.46 4.75 18.99
N SER A 81 -0.26 3.66 18.75
CA SER A 81 0.06 2.65 17.72
C SER A 81 -0.04 3.26 16.31
N VAL A 82 -1.12 3.99 16.04
CA VAL A 82 -1.40 4.67 14.77
C VAL A 82 -0.33 5.74 14.48
N ALA A 83 0.08 6.50 15.50
CA ALA A 83 1.14 7.48 15.37
C ALA A 83 2.47 6.84 14.92
N ARG A 84 2.90 5.76 15.59
CA ARG A 84 4.13 5.02 15.25
C ARG A 84 4.09 4.43 13.83
N GLN A 85 2.95 3.86 13.42
CA GLN A 85 2.80 3.31 12.07
C GLN A 85 2.87 4.40 10.99
N ARG A 86 2.30 5.58 11.26
CA ARG A 86 2.34 6.72 10.34
C ARG A 86 3.74 7.31 10.20
N GLU A 87 4.46 7.45 11.31
CA GLU A 87 5.86 7.89 11.32
C GLU A 87 6.74 6.95 10.50
N LEU A 88 6.58 5.63 10.67
CA LEU A 88 7.27 4.63 9.86
C LEU A 88 6.91 4.74 8.37
N MET A 89 5.63 4.98 8.03
CA MET A 89 5.24 5.21 6.63
C MET A 89 5.85 6.50 6.05
N GLN A 90 5.96 7.56 6.85
CA GLN A 90 6.54 8.83 6.42
C GLN A 90 8.05 8.68 6.18
N SER A 91 8.78 8.06 7.10
CA SER A 91 10.21 7.79 6.93
C SER A 91 10.48 6.90 5.71
N MET A 92 9.67 5.86 5.49
CA MET A 92 9.76 5.03 4.29
C MET A 92 9.50 5.82 3.00
N ARG A 93 8.57 6.80 3.03
CA ARG A 93 8.26 7.65 1.87
C ARG A 93 9.36 8.66 1.57
N GLU A 94 10.03 9.19 2.60
CA GLU A 94 11.18 10.09 2.47
C GLU A 94 12.39 9.35 1.90
N VAL A 95 12.69 8.16 2.42
CA VAL A 95 13.75 7.29 1.89
C VAL A 95 13.47 6.86 0.44
N GLY A 96 12.20 6.66 0.08
CA GLY A 96 11.79 6.33 -1.28
C GLY A 96 11.98 7.46 -2.30
N LYS A 97 11.88 8.73 -1.88
CA LYS A 97 12.05 9.90 -2.77
C LYS A 97 13.52 10.14 -3.15
N HIS A 98 14.47 9.67 -2.35
CA HIS A 98 15.91 9.81 -2.61
C HIS A 98 16.53 8.63 -3.38
N LYS A 99 15.73 7.65 -3.83
CA LYS A 99 16.24 6.68 -4.80
C LYS A 99 16.31 7.36 -6.15
N ASN A 100 17.47 7.99 -6.42
CA ASN A 100 17.88 8.31 -7.78
C ASN A 100 17.62 7.07 -8.63
N PHE A 101 16.66 7.17 -9.55
CA PHE A 101 16.46 6.16 -10.59
C PHE A 101 17.78 6.12 -11.36
N GLU A 102 18.64 5.15 -11.03
CA GLU A 102 19.90 4.97 -11.75
C GLU A 102 19.52 4.73 -13.21
N LYS A 103 19.90 5.66 -14.09
CA LYS A 103 19.51 5.65 -15.51
C LYS A 103 19.80 4.28 -16.11
N ASN A 104 18.85 3.77 -16.90
CA ASN A 104 18.93 2.44 -17.53
C ASN A 104 20.31 2.18 -18.14
N LYS A 105 21.06 1.23 -17.56
CA LYS A 105 22.33 0.77 -18.15
C LYS A 105 22.02 0.08 -19.48
N PRO A 106 22.83 0.28 -20.54
CA PRO A 106 22.64 -0.42 -21.81
C PRO A 106 22.57 -1.94 -21.60
N TRP A 107 21.66 -2.61 -22.31
CA TRP A 107 21.36 -4.04 -22.16
C TRP A 107 22.61 -4.94 -22.22
N SER A 108 23.59 -4.57 -23.05
CA SER A 108 24.88 -5.26 -23.21
C SER A 108 25.68 -5.33 -21.91
N LYS A 109 25.82 -4.22 -21.17
CA LYS A 109 26.52 -4.17 -19.87
C LYS A 109 25.79 -4.97 -18.80
N ILE A 110 24.46 -5.00 -18.84
CA ILE A 110 23.65 -5.82 -17.91
C ILE A 110 23.89 -7.31 -18.17
N LYS A 111 23.86 -7.75 -19.44
CA LYS A 111 24.12 -9.14 -19.84
C LYS A 111 25.53 -9.60 -19.42
N TYR A 112 26.55 -8.83 -19.75
CA TYR A 112 27.94 -9.15 -19.40
C TYR A 112 28.13 -9.29 -17.87
N THR A 113 27.57 -8.36 -17.11
CA THR A 113 27.68 -8.38 -15.64
C THR A 113 26.97 -9.60 -15.04
N LYS A 114 25.81 -10.00 -15.58
CA LYS A 114 25.10 -11.22 -15.14
C LYS A 114 25.89 -12.48 -15.45
N LEU A 115 26.48 -12.58 -16.65
CA LEU A 115 27.27 -13.74 -17.05
C LEU A 115 28.53 -13.89 -16.18
N LYS A 116 29.23 -12.78 -15.91
CA LYS A 116 30.40 -12.75 -15.03
C LYS A 116 30.09 -13.13 -13.58
N LYS A 117 28.90 -12.80 -13.09
CA LYS A 117 28.44 -13.24 -11.76
C LYS A 117 28.16 -14.75 -11.73
N LYS A 118 27.51 -15.29 -12.76
CA LYS A 118 27.26 -16.73 -12.90
C LYS A 118 28.55 -17.54 -13.00
N SER A 119 29.50 -17.09 -13.81
CA SER A 119 30.79 -17.79 -13.96
C SER A 119 31.58 -17.81 -12.65
N LYS A 120 31.66 -16.68 -11.94
CA LYS A 120 32.31 -16.61 -10.61
C LYS A 120 31.61 -17.49 -9.56
N PHE A 121 30.29 -17.61 -9.62
CA PHE A 121 29.53 -18.49 -8.74
C PHE A 121 29.83 -19.96 -9.03
N GLN A 122 29.85 -20.34 -10.30
CA GLN A 122 30.16 -21.70 -10.75
C GLN A 122 31.62 -22.08 -10.45
N GLU A 123 32.56 -21.17 -10.66
CA GLU A 123 33.98 -21.34 -10.33
C GLU A 123 34.19 -21.56 -8.83
N LYS A 124 33.51 -20.79 -7.97
CA LYS A 124 33.52 -21.02 -6.52
C LYS A 124 32.94 -22.38 -6.14
N LEU A 125 31.88 -22.82 -6.81
CA LEU A 125 31.28 -24.13 -6.57
C LEU A 125 32.26 -25.27 -6.90
N LEU A 126 32.92 -25.17 -8.05
CA LEU A 126 33.92 -26.13 -8.51
C LEU A 126 35.14 -26.15 -7.58
N GLN A 127 35.61 -24.97 -7.14
CA GLN A 127 36.74 -24.84 -6.23
C GLN A 127 36.43 -25.36 -4.82
N SER A 128 35.19 -25.21 -4.35
CA SER A 128 34.73 -25.84 -3.10
C SER A 128 34.56 -27.35 -3.21
N ALA A 129 34.33 -27.87 -4.42
CA ALA A 129 34.22 -29.30 -4.69
C ALA A 129 35.58 -30.00 -4.88
N SER A 130 36.61 -29.26 -5.35
CA SER A 130 37.95 -29.78 -5.63
C SER A 130 38.96 -29.61 -4.48
N ALA A 131 38.59 -28.95 -3.37
CA ALA A 131 39.47 -28.84 -2.21
C ALA A 131 39.68 -30.23 -1.57
N PRO A 132 40.92 -30.72 -1.40
CA PRO A 132 41.16 -31.98 -0.72
C PRO A 132 40.69 -31.85 0.73
N ARG A 133 39.80 -32.74 1.18
CA ARG A 133 39.47 -32.90 2.60
C ARG A 133 40.77 -33.27 3.32
N SER A 134 41.41 -32.29 3.95
CA SER A 134 42.53 -32.56 4.86
C SER A 134 42.04 -33.51 5.95
N SER A 135 42.76 -34.61 6.11
CA SER A 135 42.56 -35.68 7.07
C SER A 135 42.66 -35.20 8.52
N VAL A 136 41.62 -34.51 9.00
CA VAL A 136 41.27 -34.52 10.41
C VAL A 136 40.11 -35.49 10.53
N GLN A 137 40.32 -36.53 11.34
CA GLN A 137 39.35 -37.58 11.64
C GLN A 137 37.98 -36.92 11.87
N PRO A 138 36.92 -37.29 11.12
CA PRO A 138 35.61 -36.74 11.35
C PRO A 138 35.13 -37.24 12.71
N ILE A 139 34.92 -36.34 13.65
CA ILE A 139 33.94 -36.58 14.70
C ILE A 139 32.64 -36.86 13.95
N VAL A 140 32.12 -38.07 14.14
CA VAL A 140 30.87 -38.55 13.54
C VAL A 140 29.77 -37.57 13.88
N HIS A 141 29.39 -36.73 12.92
CA HIS A 141 28.01 -36.31 12.81
C HIS A 141 27.51 -36.84 11.47
N ASN A 142 26.67 -37.87 11.55
CA ASN A 142 25.92 -38.42 10.42
C ASN A 142 25.39 -37.28 9.53
N GLN A 143 25.92 -37.19 8.31
CA GLN A 143 25.37 -36.35 7.26
C GLN A 143 24.61 -37.30 6.32
N PRO A 144 23.27 -37.30 6.32
CA PRO A 144 22.53 -38.16 5.42
C PRO A 144 22.60 -37.63 3.99
N ASN A 145 22.51 -38.56 3.06
CA ASN A 145 22.46 -38.39 1.61
C ASN A 145 21.68 -37.12 1.16
N ASN A 146 22.35 -36.21 0.45
CA ASN A 146 21.90 -34.84 0.14
C ASN A 146 20.72 -34.75 -0.86
N GLN A 147 20.13 -35.87 -1.28
CA GLN A 147 18.89 -35.86 -2.09
C GLN A 147 17.65 -35.48 -1.26
N LEU A 148 17.66 -35.81 0.04
CA LEU A 148 16.58 -35.45 0.96
C LEU A 148 16.62 -33.97 1.32
N ALA A 149 17.82 -33.40 1.53
CA ALA A 149 17.98 -31.98 1.85
C ALA A 149 17.63 -31.05 0.66
N ASP A 150 17.97 -31.45 -0.58
CA ASP A 150 17.56 -30.72 -1.78
C ASP A 150 16.04 -30.79 -2.00
N SER A 151 15.42 -31.93 -1.66
CA SER A 151 13.96 -32.10 -1.71
C SER A 151 13.26 -31.25 -0.65
N GLU A 152 13.79 -31.21 0.57
CA GLU A 152 13.27 -30.43 1.70
C GLU A 152 13.42 -28.92 1.44
N LEU A 153 14.54 -28.47 0.84
CA LEU A 153 14.70 -27.08 0.40
C LEU A 153 13.73 -26.71 -0.73
N HIS A 154 13.43 -27.63 -1.64
CA HIS A 154 12.46 -27.39 -2.71
C HIS A 154 11.04 -27.26 -2.14
N GLU A 155 10.66 -28.11 -1.19
CA GLU A 155 9.38 -28.04 -0.46
C GLU A 155 9.24 -26.71 0.28
N LEU A 156 10.27 -26.30 1.03
CA LEU A 156 10.29 -25.02 1.76
C LEU A 156 10.13 -23.80 0.83
N ASN A 157 10.70 -23.86 -0.36
CA ASN A 157 10.59 -22.80 -1.36
C ASN A 157 9.18 -22.70 -1.95
N GLU A 158 8.52 -23.84 -2.19
CA GLU A 158 7.13 -23.85 -2.64
C GLU A 158 6.17 -23.34 -1.54
N ASP A 159 6.42 -23.70 -0.28
CA ASP A 159 5.69 -23.15 0.87
C ASP A 159 5.85 -21.63 0.99
N TYR A 160 7.07 -21.12 0.80
CA TYR A 160 7.31 -19.68 0.78
C TYR A 160 6.55 -18.97 -0.36
N ARG A 161 6.47 -19.59 -1.55
CA ARG A 161 5.69 -19.07 -2.68
C ARG A 161 4.20 -19.09 -2.38
N LEU A 162 3.70 -20.15 -1.74
CA LEU A 162 2.31 -20.28 -1.35
C LEU A 162 1.94 -19.23 -0.29
N LEU A 163 2.82 -18.98 0.69
CA LEU A 163 2.66 -17.94 1.71
C LEU A 163 2.66 -16.53 1.10
N LYS A 164 3.53 -16.26 0.12
CA LYS A 164 3.54 -14.97 -0.60
C LYS A 164 2.28 -14.79 -1.44
N ARG A 165 1.78 -15.83 -2.11
CA ARG A 165 0.50 -15.82 -2.82
C ARG A 165 -0.69 -15.63 -1.87
N ALA A 166 -0.69 -16.30 -0.72
CA ALA A 166 -1.72 -16.15 0.30
C ALA A 166 -1.69 -14.75 0.92
N ARG A 167 -0.50 -14.18 1.19
CA ARG A 167 -0.35 -12.80 1.64
C ARG A 167 -0.79 -11.80 0.57
N LYS A 168 -0.47 -12.02 -0.70
CA LYS A 168 -0.92 -11.17 -1.81
C LYS A 168 -2.44 -11.25 -1.99
N ARG A 169 -3.03 -12.45 -1.94
CA ARG A 169 -4.48 -12.65 -1.95
C ARG A 169 -5.15 -12.01 -0.73
N LYS A 170 -4.62 -12.20 0.48
CA LYS A 170 -5.10 -11.52 1.69
C LYS A 170 -4.97 -10.00 1.59
N VAL A 171 -3.94 -9.46 0.94
CA VAL A 171 -3.81 -8.01 0.70
C VAL A 171 -4.83 -7.51 -0.34
N CYS A 172 -5.13 -8.28 -1.39
CA CYS A 172 -6.20 -7.96 -2.33
C CYS A 172 -7.57 -8.05 -1.67
N VAL A 173 -7.81 -9.11 -0.89
CA VAL A 173 -9.08 -9.40 -0.20
C VAL A 173 -9.29 -8.46 0.98
N LEU A 174 -8.26 -8.05 1.72
CA LEU A 174 -8.35 -7.01 2.75
C LEU A 174 -8.39 -5.60 2.17
N GLY A 175 -7.82 -5.37 0.98
CA GLY A 175 -7.97 -4.11 0.25
C GLY A 175 -9.39 -3.93 -0.28
N SER A 176 -9.99 -5.00 -0.80
CA SER A 176 -11.38 -5.03 -1.27
C SER A 176 -12.37 -5.10 -0.11
N HIS A 177 -12.15 -5.91 0.92
CA HIS A 177 -13.02 -5.97 2.09
C HIS A 177 -12.85 -4.78 3.04
N GLN A 178 -11.69 -4.11 3.14
CA GLN A 178 -11.71 -2.81 3.84
C GLN A 178 -12.55 -1.79 3.07
N PHE A 179 -12.61 -1.89 1.75
CA PHE A 179 -13.44 -1.01 0.93
C PHE A 179 -14.92 -1.39 1.01
N GLU A 180 -15.26 -2.68 0.93
CA GLU A 180 -16.63 -3.21 1.07
C GLU A 180 -17.14 -3.17 2.50
N VAL A 181 -16.36 -3.49 3.53
CA VAL A 181 -16.81 -3.44 4.93
C VAL A 181 -17.00 -1.97 5.36
N LEU A 182 -16.23 -1.03 4.80
CA LEU A 182 -16.53 0.41 4.94
C LEU A 182 -17.82 0.82 4.19
N PHE A 183 -18.17 0.15 3.09
CA PHE A 183 -19.37 0.44 2.30
C PHE A 183 -20.65 -0.25 2.82
N SER A 184 -20.56 -1.49 3.31
CA SER A 184 -21.65 -2.25 3.93
C SER A 184 -21.94 -1.83 5.37
N SER A 185 -20.99 -1.20 6.08
CA SER A 185 -21.29 -0.54 7.37
C SER A 185 -22.08 0.77 7.20
N LEU A 186 -22.19 1.28 5.97
CA LEU A 186 -23.15 2.29 5.57
C LEU A 186 -24.32 1.57 4.89
N ASN A 187 -25.36 1.25 5.66
CA ASN A 187 -26.62 0.72 5.13
C ASN A 187 -27.15 1.63 4.01
N PHE A 188 -26.87 1.31 2.75
CA PHE A 188 -27.76 1.63 1.64
C PHE A 188 -28.61 0.39 1.40
N GLY A 189 -29.78 0.41 2.01
CA GLY A 189 -30.77 -0.64 1.92
C GLY A 189 -31.09 -0.97 0.46
N SER A 190 -31.05 -2.27 0.19
CA SER A 190 -31.72 -3.00 -0.87
C SER A 190 -32.93 -2.26 -1.47
N MET A 191 -32.83 -1.78 -2.71
CA MET A 191 -34.02 -1.57 -3.54
C MET A 191 -33.71 -1.48 -5.05
N ILE A 192 -33.10 -2.52 -5.63
CA ILE A 192 -33.21 -2.77 -7.07
C ILE A 192 -33.37 -4.28 -7.28
N SER A 193 -34.63 -4.72 -7.34
CA SER A 193 -35.12 -5.74 -8.30
C SER A 193 -36.50 -6.24 -7.86
N LYS A 194 -37.53 -5.83 -8.60
CA LYS A 194 -38.76 -6.56 -8.95
C LYS A 194 -39.88 -5.59 -9.39
N ARG A 195 -39.91 -5.28 -10.70
CA ARG A 195 -41.13 -5.32 -11.52
C ARG A 195 -40.81 -4.95 -12.98
N VAL A 196 -40.94 -5.95 -13.84
CA VAL A 196 -41.60 -5.80 -15.15
C VAL A 196 -43.07 -5.51 -14.87
#